data_AF-A0A0C3QAI2-F1
#
_entry.id   AF-A0A0C3QAI2-F1
#
_cell.length_a   1.000
_cell.length_b   1.000
_cell.length_c   1.000
_cell.angle_alpha   90.00
_cell.angle_beta   90.00
_cell.angle_gamma   90.00
#
_symmetry.space_group_name_H-M   'P 1'
#
loop_
_entity.id
_entity.type
_entity.pdbx_description
1 polymer ?
#
loop_
_entity_poly.entity_id
_entity_poly.type
_entity_poly.pdbx_seq_one_letter_code
_entity_poly.pdbx_strand_id
1 'polypeptide(L)'
;MASIPASSNFRRSNDGISLTKTQYKPGKHSVVKYEWAYHDRSPERFLVIFFDVKLKIAYIADNVKTRQNGNGKGKGEVDLDALNENAGKYTLRLTNVKDTDDVFAESEPFVVKQKDF
;
A
#
# COMPACT_ATOMS: atom_id res chain seq x y z
N MET A 1 3.46 35.81 1.70
CA MET A 1 2.35 34.82 1.66
C MET A 1 2.96 33.45 1.62
N ALA A 2 2.79 32.64 2.67
CA ALA A 2 3.24 31.26 2.71
C ALA A 2 2.04 30.34 2.45
N SER A 3 2.15 29.51 1.41
CA SER A 3 1.13 28.55 1.02
C SER A 3 1.11 27.38 1.99
N ILE A 4 0.00 27.15 2.68
CA ILE A 4 -0.25 25.95 3.48
C ILE A 4 -0.63 24.84 2.49
N PRO A 5 0.11 23.71 2.40
CA PRO A 5 -0.30 22.63 1.53
C PRO A 5 -1.58 21.98 2.08
N ALA A 6 -2.46 21.60 1.17
CA ALA A 6 -3.79 21.05 1.42
C ALA A 6 -3.73 19.90 2.43
N SER A 7 -4.38 20.12 3.58
CA SER A 7 -4.78 19.08 4.51
C SER A 7 -5.79 18.15 3.81
N SER A 8 -5.31 17.00 3.35
CA SER A 8 -6.20 15.88 3.07
C SER A 8 -6.74 15.38 4.41
N ASN A 9 -8.00 15.74 4.69
CA ASN A 9 -8.76 15.26 5.84
C ASN A 9 -9.10 13.76 5.68
N PHE A 10 -8.08 12.89 5.71
CA PHE A 10 -8.28 11.48 6.03
C PHE A 10 -8.59 11.40 7.53
N ARG A 11 -9.81 10.99 7.87
CA ARG A 11 -10.15 10.59 9.24
C ARG A 11 -9.16 9.50 9.66
N ARG A 12 -8.20 9.85 10.53
CA ARG A 12 -7.33 8.87 11.21
C ARG A 12 -8.20 8.05 12.17
N SER A 13 -8.74 6.93 11.71
CA SER A 13 -8.75 5.74 12.57
C SER A 13 -7.32 5.23 12.53
N ASN A 14 -6.50 5.63 13.50
CA ASN A 14 -5.11 5.18 13.55
C ASN A 14 -5.10 3.76 14.13
N ASP A 15 -5.42 2.77 13.29
CA ASP A 15 -5.31 1.33 13.61
C ASP A 15 -3.83 0.88 13.70
N GLY A 16 -2.92 1.84 13.82
CA GLY A 16 -1.55 1.65 14.24
C GLY A 16 -0.56 1.28 13.17
N ILE A 17 -1.03 0.98 11.95
CA ILE A 17 -0.16 0.73 10.81
C ILE A 17 -0.02 2.01 9.99
N SER A 18 1.20 2.28 9.55
CA SER A 18 1.49 3.37 8.61
C SER A 18 2.48 2.90 7.56
N LEU A 19 2.29 3.33 6.31
CA LEU A 19 3.32 3.23 5.28
C LEU A 19 4.37 4.32 5.52
N THR A 20 5.62 3.91 5.72
CA THR A 20 6.74 4.83 5.95
C THR A 20 7.53 5.09 4.67
N LYS A 21 7.46 4.16 3.72
CA LYS A 21 8.13 4.27 2.42
C LYS A 21 7.44 3.42 1.38
N THR A 22 7.37 3.93 0.16
CA THR A 22 6.92 3.17 -1.01
C THR A 22 7.77 3.57 -2.21
N GLN A 23 8.24 2.60 -2.97
CA GLN A 23 9.06 2.82 -4.16
C GLN A 23 8.69 1.83 -5.26
N TYR A 24 8.11 2.34 -6.33
CA TYR A 24 7.95 1.59 -7.57
C TYR A 24 9.27 1.52 -8.34
N LYS A 25 9.64 0.33 -8.80
CA LYS A 25 10.86 0.07 -9.58
C LYS A 25 10.46 -0.62 -10.89
N PRO A 26 10.28 0.14 -11.99
CA PRO A 26 10.00 -0.45 -13.29
C PRO A 26 11.25 -1.16 -13.86
N GLY A 27 11.05 -2.28 -14.54
CA GLY A 27 12.12 -3.04 -15.20
C GLY A 27 11.63 -4.39 -15.73
N LYS A 28 12.56 -5.29 -16.07
CA LYS A 28 12.25 -6.66 -16.54
C LYS A 28 11.44 -7.49 -15.52
N HIS A 29 11.54 -7.13 -14.24
CA HIS A 29 10.73 -7.65 -13.15
C HIS A 29 10.33 -6.44 -12.30
N SER A 30 9.26 -5.76 -12.69
CA SER A 30 8.83 -4.57 -11.98
C SER A 30 8.30 -4.93 -10.59
N VAL A 31 8.70 -4.16 -9.59
CA VAL A 31 8.31 -4.41 -8.20
C VAL A 31 7.95 -3.12 -7.49
N VAL A 32 7.10 -3.23 -6.46
CA VAL A 32 6.86 -2.18 -5.48
C VAL A 32 7.47 -2.61 -4.14
N LYS A 33 8.51 -1.88 -3.72
CA LYS A 33 9.10 -2.03 -2.39
C LYS A 33 8.37 -1.11 -1.43
N TYR A 34 8.06 -1.60 -0.24
CA TYR A 34 7.38 -0.81 0.78
C TYR A 34 7.91 -1.11 2.18
N GLU A 35 7.79 -0.12 3.05
CA GLU A 35 8.12 -0.21 4.47
C GLU A 35 6.92 0.29 5.27
N TRP A 36 6.67 -0.34 6.41
CA TRP A 36 5.61 0.06 7.33
C TRP A 36 6.12 0.14 8.77
N ALA A 37 5.44 0.94 9.57
CA ALA A 37 5.55 0.93 11.03
C ALA A 37 4.23 0.44 11.64
N TYR A 38 4.32 -0.26 12.77
CA TYR A 38 3.18 -0.75 13.54
C TYR A 38 3.36 -0.50 15.04
N HIS A 39 2.25 -0.49 15.77
CA HIS A 39 2.25 -0.38 17.23
C HIS A 39 1.42 -1.49 17.90
N ASP A 40 1.40 -1.54 19.23
CA ASP A 40 0.77 -2.63 20.00
C ASP A 40 -0.69 -2.93 19.69
N ARG A 41 -1.46 -1.93 19.23
CA ARG A 41 -2.88 -2.10 18.85
C ARG A 41 -3.09 -2.38 17.35
N SER A 42 -2.02 -2.56 16.59
CA SER A 42 -2.11 -2.89 15.17
C SER A 42 -2.69 -4.29 14.96
N PRO A 43 -3.41 -4.51 13.84
CA PRO A 43 -3.89 -5.84 13.50
C PRO A 43 -2.70 -6.79 13.33
N GLU A 44 -2.93 -8.08 13.56
CA GLU A 44 -1.87 -9.09 13.44
C GLU A 44 -1.45 -9.34 11.99
N ARG A 45 -2.33 -8.99 11.04
CA ARG A 45 -2.13 -9.15 9.59
C ARG A 45 -2.79 -8.00 8.84
N PHE A 46 -2.28 -7.71 7.65
CA PHE A 46 -2.92 -6.82 6.68
C PHE A 46 -2.78 -7.41 5.27
N LEU A 47 -3.67 -7.01 4.37
CA LEU A 47 -3.51 -7.24 2.94
C LEU A 47 -2.74 -6.10 2.31
N VAL A 48 -1.89 -6.44 1.36
CA VAL A 48 -1.27 -5.51 0.43
C VAL A 48 -2.09 -5.58 -0.85
N ILE A 49 -2.64 -4.45 -1.27
CA ILE A 49 -3.40 -4.37 -2.51
C ILE A 49 -2.82 -3.31 -3.43
N PHE A 50 -2.89 -3.56 -4.73
CA PHE A 50 -2.84 -2.51 -5.73
C PHE A 50 -4.25 -2.01 -5.98
N PHE A 51 -4.49 -0.72 -5.80
CA PHE A 51 -5.78 -0.11 -6.07
C PHE A 51 -5.71 0.75 -7.33
N ASP A 52 -6.53 0.40 -8.34
CA ASP A 52 -6.64 1.19 -9.56
C ASP A 52 -7.36 2.51 -9.25
N VAL A 53 -6.64 3.62 -9.43
CA VAL A 53 -7.14 4.95 -9.10
C VAL A 53 -8.33 5.35 -9.96
N LYS A 54 -8.39 4.87 -11.21
CA LYS A 54 -9.44 5.20 -12.19
C LYS A 54 -10.62 4.26 -12.08
N LEU A 55 -10.37 2.95 -12.09
CA LEU A 55 -11.42 1.92 -12.10
C LEU A 55 -11.98 1.63 -10.70
N LYS A 56 -11.27 2.05 -9.64
CA LYS A 56 -11.62 1.77 -8.25
C LYS A 56 -11.68 0.27 -7.93
N ILE A 57 -10.79 -0.50 -8.54
CA ILE A 57 -10.67 -1.95 -8.37
C ILE A 57 -9.45 -2.25 -7.49
N ALA A 58 -9.59 -3.20 -6.56
CA ALA A 58 -8.51 -3.71 -5.73
C ALA A 58 -7.98 -5.04 -6.26
N TYR A 59 -6.67 -5.16 -6.36
CA TYR A 59 -5.95 -6.38 -6.70
C TYR A 59 -5.09 -6.81 -5.51
N ILE A 60 -5.35 -7.99 -4.94
CA ILE A 60 -4.61 -8.49 -3.79
C ILE A 60 -3.25 -9.00 -4.23
N ALA A 61 -2.20 -8.39 -3.69
CA ALA A 61 -0.81 -8.74 -3.98
C ALA A 61 -0.17 -9.61 -2.90
N ASP A 62 -0.52 -9.40 -1.62
CA ASP A 62 0.06 -10.18 -0.52
C ASP A 62 -0.81 -10.16 0.76
N ASN A 63 -0.57 -11.10 1.68
CA ASN A 63 -1.13 -11.16 3.03
C ASN A 63 -0.01 -11.25 4.08
N VAL A 64 0.33 -10.10 4.64
CA VAL A 64 1.49 -9.91 5.50
C VAL A 64 1.11 -10.05 6.97
N LYS A 65 1.93 -10.78 7.73
CA LYS A 65 1.86 -10.76 9.20
C LYS A 65 2.55 -9.50 9.72
N THR A 66 1.79 -8.69 10.45
CA THR A 66 2.22 -7.38 10.93
C THR A 66 3.16 -7.47 12.13
N ARG A 67 3.04 -8.52 12.97
CA ARG A 67 3.62 -8.50 14.32
C ARG A 67 4.50 -9.71 14.67
N GLN A 68 5.70 -9.38 15.17
CA GLN A 68 6.25 -9.96 16.40
C GLN A 68 6.01 -8.92 17.52
N ASN A 69 5.75 -9.38 18.76
CA ASN A 69 5.31 -8.55 19.91
C ASN A 69 5.93 -7.14 19.99
N GLY A 70 5.12 -6.13 20.35
CA GLY A 70 5.56 -4.74 20.54
C GLY A 70 5.21 -3.76 19.41
N ASN A 71 5.89 -2.61 19.42
CA ASN A 71 5.97 -1.66 18.32
C ASN A 71 7.14 -2.03 17.41
N GLY A 72 7.02 -1.80 16.11
CA GLY A 72 8.08 -2.17 15.20
C GLY A 72 7.94 -1.61 13.80
N LYS A 73 8.81 -2.11 12.93
CA LYS A 73 8.82 -1.80 11.50
C LYS A 73 8.95 -3.08 10.69
N GLY A 74 8.44 -3.05 9.48
CA GLY A 74 8.61 -4.11 8.51
C GLY A 74 8.90 -3.57 7.13
N LYS A 75 9.34 -4.46 6.25
CA LYS A 75 9.60 -4.20 4.84
C LYS A 75 9.06 -5.34 4.01
N GLY A 76 8.60 -5.03 2.82
CA GLY A 76 8.05 -5.99 1.89
C GLY A 76 8.29 -5.56 0.45
N GLU A 77 8.03 -6.51 -0.44
CA GLU A 77 8.15 -6.35 -1.88
C GLU A 77 7.04 -7.17 -2.52
N VAL A 78 6.36 -6.57 -3.48
CA VAL A 78 5.36 -7.24 -4.32
C VAL A 78 5.70 -6.96 -5.78
N ASP A 79 5.64 -7.99 -6.61
CA ASP A 79 5.68 -7.86 -8.07
C ASP A 79 4.31 -7.40 -8.61
N LEU A 80 4.19 -7.32 -9.93
CA LEU A 80 2.97 -6.88 -10.60
C LEU A 80 2.06 -8.04 -11.03
N ASP A 81 2.33 -9.29 -10.63
CA ASP A 81 1.59 -10.47 -11.12
C ASP A 81 0.09 -10.36 -10.82
N ALA A 82 -0.25 -9.81 -9.66
CA ALA A 82 -1.63 -9.57 -9.23
C ALA A 82 -2.42 -8.65 -10.18
N LEU A 83 -1.74 -7.82 -10.98
CA LEU A 83 -2.39 -6.91 -11.93
C LEU A 83 -2.77 -7.59 -13.24
N ASN A 84 -2.32 -8.82 -13.53
CA ASN A 84 -2.63 -9.55 -14.78
C ASN A 84 -2.48 -8.68 -16.04
N GLU A 85 -1.30 -8.08 -16.23
CA GLU A 85 -0.97 -7.22 -17.37
C GLU A 85 -1.79 -5.92 -17.52
N ASN A 86 -2.57 -5.54 -16.50
CA ASN A 86 -3.33 -4.29 -16.52
C ASN A 86 -2.42 -3.08 -16.23
N ALA A 87 -2.01 -2.37 -17.27
CA ALA A 87 -1.35 -1.08 -17.13
C ALA A 87 -2.30 0.01 -16.60
N GLY A 88 -1.81 0.93 -15.78
CA GLY A 88 -2.67 1.91 -15.12
C GLY A 88 -1.97 2.79 -14.09
N LYS A 89 -2.77 3.59 -13.40
CA LYS A 89 -2.32 4.40 -12.26
C LYS A 89 -2.83 3.74 -10.98
N TYR A 90 -1.90 3.33 -10.13
CA TYR A 90 -2.17 2.53 -8.94
C TYR A 90 -1.69 3.23 -7.67
N THR A 91 -2.34 2.95 -6.55
CA THR A 91 -1.76 3.14 -5.22
C THR A 91 -1.53 1.78 -4.57
N LEU A 92 -0.52 1.70 -3.70
CA LEU A 92 -0.34 0.56 -2.82
C LEU A 92 -1.10 0.84 -1.53
N ARG A 93 -2.00 -0.05 -1.12
CA ARG A 93 -2.74 0.09 0.14
C ARG A 93 -2.50 -1.08 1.07
N LEU A 94 -2.42 -0.77 2.36
CA LEU A 94 -2.44 -1.74 3.45
C LEU A 94 -3.87 -1.74 4.02
N THR A 95 -4.54 -2.88 3.98
CA THR A 95 -5.98 -2.99 4.30
C THR A 95 -6.27 -4.14 5.25
N ASN A 96 -7.47 -4.14 5.81
CA ASN A 96 -7.95 -5.22 6.66
C ASN A 96 -8.09 -6.53 5.87
N VAL A 97 -7.69 -7.63 6.47
CA VAL A 97 -7.78 -8.96 5.84
C VAL A 97 -9.22 -9.45 5.61
N LYS A 98 -10.21 -8.82 6.28
CA LYS A 98 -11.63 -9.15 6.13
C LYS A 98 -12.40 -8.15 5.28
N ASP A 99 -11.84 -6.97 5.04
CA ASP A 99 -12.51 -5.87 4.36
C ASP A 99 -11.46 -4.98 3.66
N THR A 100 -11.41 -5.04 2.34
CA THR A 100 -10.43 -4.26 1.55
C THR A 100 -10.75 -2.77 1.50
N ASP A 101 -11.96 -2.35 1.89
CA ASP A 101 -12.34 -0.94 1.98
C ASP A 101 -11.88 -0.30 3.30
N ASP A 102 -11.54 -1.12 4.31
CA ASP A 102 -10.90 -0.69 5.55
C ASP A 102 -9.38 -0.50 5.34
N VAL A 103 -9.01 0.73 4.96
CA VAL A 103 -7.65 1.12 4.57
C VAL A 103 -6.87 1.69 5.75
N PHE A 104 -5.80 1.00 6.17
CA PHE A 104 -4.90 1.46 7.22
C PHE A 104 -3.90 2.50 6.71
N ALA A 105 -3.36 2.28 5.51
CA ALA A 105 -2.38 3.17 4.90
C ALA A 105 -2.43 3.09 3.37
N GLU A 106 -2.10 4.21 2.71
CA GLU A 106 -2.06 4.32 1.25
C GLU A 106 -0.81 5.07 0.81
N SER A 107 -0.18 4.60 -0.28
CA SER A 107 0.97 5.26 -0.89
C SER A 107 0.54 6.42 -1.79
N GLU A 108 1.50 7.27 -2.15
CA GLU A 108 1.35 8.11 -3.34
C GLU A 108 1.12 7.24 -4.60
N PRO A 109 0.35 7.73 -5.58
CA PRO A 109 0.11 6.98 -6.80
C PRO A 109 1.37 6.81 -7.67
N PHE A 110 1.47 5.68 -8.35
CA PHE A 110 2.49 5.38 -9.36
C PHE A 110 1.85 4.86 -10.64
N VAL A 111 2.59 4.94 -11.75
CA VAL A 111 2.10 4.57 -13.08
C VAL A 111 2.81 3.30 -13.53
N VAL A 112 2.03 2.25 -13.77
CA VAL A 112 2.46 0.99 -14.37
C VAL A 112 2.14 1.04 -15.87
N LYS A 113 3.12 0.69 -16.70
CA LYS A 113 2.99 0.65 -18.16
C LYS A 113 2.99 -0.79 -18.66
N GLN A 114 2.49 -1.02 -19.88
CA GLN A 114 2.45 -2.37 -20.45
C GLN A 114 3.82 -3.06 -20.51
N LYS A 115 4.89 -2.29 -20.73
CA LYS A 115 6.27 -2.79 -20.80
C LYS A 115 6.89 -3.15 -19.45
N ASP A 116 6.16 -2.92 -18.36
CA ASP A 116 6.64 -3.15 -17.00
C ASP A 116 6.28 -4.57 -16.50
N PHE A 117 5.52 -5.34 -17.29
CA PHE A 117 5.20 -6.76 -17.07
C PHE A 117 6.25 -7.68 -17.71
#